data_AF-A0A2S8W024-F1
#
_entry.id   AF-A0A2S8W024-F1
#
_cell.length_a   1.000
_cell.length_b   1.000
_cell.length_c   1.000
_cell.angle_alpha   90.00
_cell.angle_beta   90.00
_cell.angle_gamma   90.00
#
_symmetry.space_group_name_H-M   'P 1'
#
loop_
_entity.id
_entity.type
_entity.pdbx_description
1 polymer ?
#
loop_
_entity_poly.entity_id
_entity_poly.type
_entity_poly.pdbx_seq_one_letter_code
_entity_poly.pdbx_strand_id
1 'polypeptide(L)'
;MTQVNENKSIKFGLNPKGNYNQTLNDSIIEPGFLVGCINSIKVPGAIKTRFFYLSMETKEVRDVTRELSYAIDKFNEEAKKDIEPGEYAMLIPFNYVNGLVEYSHGCGLSHYLQESVFERLAEVGKDILTFPLMGCTLSMYTPADVKNILGCVGSFDLKITDALREQFLYF
;
A
#
# COMPACT_ATOMS: atom_id res chain seq x y z
N MET A 1 -45.45 -3.03 -37.34
CA MET A 1 -44.05 -3.43 -37.65
C MET A 1 -43.31 -2.11 -37.79
N THR A 2 -42.25 -1.76 -37.05
CA THR A 2 -41.13 -2.58 -36.59
C THR A 2 -40.37 -1.79 -35.49
N GLN A 3 -40.08 -2.50 -34.40
CA GLN A 3 -38.90 -2.52 -33.54
C GLN A 3 -38.35 -1.29 -32.79
N VAL A 4 -38.34 -1.53 -31.47
CA VAL A 4 -37.41 -1.12 -30.40
C VAL A 4 -35.97 -0.95 -30.90
N ASN A 5 -35.34 0.18 -30.57
CA ASN A 5 -33.93 0.43 -30.84
C ASN A 5 -33.09 -0.09 -29.66
N GLU A 6 -32.28 -1.10 -29.94
CA GLU A 6 -31.45 -1.85 -29.00
C GLU A 6 -30.16 -1.10 -28.60
N ASN A 7 -29.67 -1.51 -27.43
CA ASN A 7 -28.38 -1.17 -26.82
C ASN A 7 -27.22 -1.00 -27.80
N LYS A 8 -26.61 0.19 -27.83
CA LYS A 8 -25.23 0.36 -28.32
C LYS A 8 -24.25 -0.04 -27.22
N SER A 9 -23.78 -1.28 -27.29
CA SER A 9 -22.58 -1.72 -26.57
C SER A 9 -21.33 -1.11 -27.20
N ILE A 10 -20.54 -0.39 -26.41
CA ILE A 10 -19.23 0.13 -26.81
C ILE A 10 -18.23 -1.04 -26.71
N LYS A 11 -17.70 -1.48 -27.85
CA LYS A 11 -16.59 -2.43 -27.91
C LYS A 11 -15.28 -1.66 -27.76
N PHE A 12 -14.54 -1.87 -26.67
CA PHE A 12 -13.13 -1.50 -26.60
C PHE A 12 -12.33 -2.47 -27.48
N GLY A 13 -11.76 -1.96 -28.57
CA GLY A 13 -10.85 -2.69 -29.42
C GLY A 13 -9.49 -2.83 -28.73
N LEU A 14 -9.15 -4.05 -28.29
CA LEU A 14 -7.77 -4.43 -28.01
C LEU A 14 -7.04 -4.54 -29.35
N ASN A 15 -6.00 -3.73 -29.53
CA ASN A 15 -5.07 -3.84 -30.65
C ASN A 15 -3.95 -4.82 -30.23
N PRO A 16 -3.87 -6.06 -30.75
CA PRO A 16 -2.85 -7.00 -30.31
C PRO A 16 -1.70 -6.93 -31.32
N LYS A 17 -0.66 -6.16 -31.01
CA LYS A 17 0.69 -6.29 -31.60
C LYS A 17 1.68 -5.37 -30.90
N GLY A 18 2.20 -5.86 -29.77
CA GLY A 18 3.43 -5.38 -29.16
C GLY A 18 4.27 -6.61 -28.81
N ASN A 19 5.33 -6.85 -29.58
CA ASN A 19 6.32 -7.89 -29.30
C ASN A 19 7.15 -7.41 -28.09
N TYR A 20 6.75 -7.79 -26.87
CA TYR A 20 7.56 -7.59 -25.68
C TYR A 20 8.25 -8.91 -25.33
N ASN A 21 9.25 -9.28 -26.13
CA ASN A 21 10.39 -10.03 -25.62
C ASN A 21 11.31 -9.02 -24.93
N GLN A 22 10.89 -8.53 -23.76
CA GLN A 22 11.80 -8.03 -22.76
C GLN A 22 11.89 -9.14 -21.72
N THR A 23 13.05 -9.78 -21.68
CA THR A 23 13.52 -10.57 -20.55
C THR A 23 13.36 -9.72 -19.30
N LEU A 24 12.25 -9.92 -18.59
CA LEU A 24 12.15 -9.65 -17.17
C LEU A 24 13.29 -10.42 -16.55
N ASN A 25 14.32 -9.71 -16.11
CA ASN A 25 15.28 -10.28 -15.18
C ASN A 25 14.45 -10.88 -14.04
N ASP A 26 14.62 -12.17 -13.79
CA ASP A 26 14.13 -12.89 -12.62
C ASP A 26 14.84 -12.36 -11.36
N SER A 27 14.71 -11.05 -11.10
CA SER A 27 14.96 -10.47 -9.80
C SER A 27 13.94 -11.12 -8.89
N ILE A 28 14.37 -12.13 -8.14
CA ILE A 28 13.55 -12.81 -7.15
C ILE A 28 12.92 -11.72 -6.29
N ILE A 29 11.61 -11.54 -6.43
CA ILE A 29 10.88 -10.61 -5.58
C ILE A 29 10.88 -11.26 -4.20
N GLU A 30 11.67 -10.71 -3.29
CA GLU A 30 11.78 -11.22 -1.93
C GLU A 30 10.41 -11.11 -1.24
N PRO A 31 9.83 -12.24 -0.79
CA PRO A 31 8.52 -12.23 -0.16
C PRO A 31 8.59 -11.53 1.20
N GLY A 32 7.58 -10.74 1.51
CA GLY A 32 7.46 -10.09 2.80
C GLY A 32 6.04 -9.68 3.14
N PHE A 33 5.89 -9.01 4.28
CA PHE A 33 4.64 -8.37 4.66
C PHE A 33 4.85 -6.88 4.85
N LEU A 34 3.90 -6.09 4.36
CA LEU A 34 3.72 -4.71 4.80
C LEU A 34 2.55 -4.71 5.79
N VAL A 35 2.84 -4.49 7.07
CA VAL A 35 1.85 -4.56 8.14
C VAL A 35 1.52 -3.17 8.64
N GLY A 36 0.27 -2.73 8.47
CA GLY A 36 -0.24 -1.48 9.05
C GLY A 36 -0.88 -1.70 10.41
N CYS A 37 -0.23 -1.25 11.48
CA CYS A 37 -0.80 -1.24 12.83
C CYS A 37 -1.51 0.10 13.09
N ILE A 38 -2.84 0.06 13.19
CA ILE A 38 -3.65 1.26 13.40
C ILE A 38 -3.58 1.67 14.87
N ASN A 39 -3.10 2.87 15.11
CA ASN A 39 -3.01 3.45 16.45
C ASN A 39 -4.36 3.95 16.96
N SER A 40 -5.13 4.58 16.07
CA SER A 40 -6.43 5.15 16.42
C SER A 40 -7.31 5.30 15.20
N ILE A 41 -8.62 5.13 15.41
CA ILE A 41 -9.67 5.47 14.47
C ILE A 41 -10.57 6.50 15.17
N LYS A 42 -10.64 7.73 14.64
CA LYS A 42 -11.57 8.73 15.17
C LYS A 42 -12.86 8.72 14.35
N VAL A 43 -14.01 8.84 14.99
CA VAL A 43 -15.29 9.08 14.31
C VAL A 43 -15.85 10.41 14.81
N PRO A 44 -16.09 11.41 13.94
CA PRO A 44 -15.61 11.51 12.55
C PRO A 44 -14.11 11.88 12.54
N GLY A 45 -13.28 11.19 11.76
CA GLY A 45 -11.87 11.59 11.64
C GLY A 45 -10.88 10.53 11.18
N ALA A 46 -9.64 10.98 11.01
CA ALA A 46 -8.56 10.22 10.40
C ALA A 46 -8.26 8.88 11.09
N ILE A 47 -7.88 7.90 10.28
CA ILE A 47 -7.12 6.72 10.68
C ILE A 47 -5.67 7.14 10.84
N LYS A 48 -5.02 6.69 11.92
CA LYS A 48 -3.59 6.89 12.12
C LYS A 48 -2.89 5.55 12.20
N THR A 49 -1.95 5.30 11.30
CA THR A 49 -1.32 3.99 11.13
C THR A 49 0.20 4.09 11.18
N ARG A 50 0.83 3.11 11.83
CA ARG A 50 2.26 2.85 11.76
C ARG A 50 2.46 1.61 10.87
N PHE A 51 3.39 1.68 9.92
CA PHE A 51 3.66 0.61 8.97
C PHE A 51 4.98 -0.08 9.29
N PHE A 52 4.97 -1.41 9.21
CA PHE A 52 6.13 -2.25 9.40
C PHE A 52 6.36 -3.12 8.17
N TYR A 53 7.61 -3.26 7.75
CA TYR A 53 8.02 -4.29 6.80
C TYR A 53 8.54 -5.50 7.58
N LEU A 54 8.11 -6.69 7.17
CA LEU A 54 8.59 -7.96 7.70
C LEU A 54 9.19 -8.77 6.55
N SER A 55 10.48 -9.08 6.64
CA SER A 55 11.15 -9.93 5.66
C SER A 55 10.93 -11.41 6.00
N MET A 56 10.42 -12.18 5.05
CA MET A 56 10.30 -13.63 5.22
C MET A 56 11.66 -14.33 5.17
N GLU A 57 12.64 -13.74 4.49
CA GLU A 57 13.99 -14.26 4.33
C GLU A 57 14.84 -13.99 5.56
N THR A 58 15.03 -12.72 5.93
CA THR A 58 15.94 -12.33 7.01
C THR A 58 15.29 -12.38 8.38
N LYS A 59 13.96 -12.54 8.44
CA LYS A 59 13.15 -12.49 9.67
C LYS A 59 13.23 -11.13 10.40
N GLU A 60 13.67 -10.10 9.68
CA GLU A 60 13.75 -8.74 10.18
C GLU A 60 12.35 -8.10 10.21
N VAL A 61 12.12 -7.24 11.21
CA VAL A 61 10.94 -6.37 11.31
C VAL A 61 11.43 -4.92 11.39
N ARG A 62 11.04 -4.08 10.43
CA ARG A 62 11.46 -2.68 10.34
C ARG A 62 10.24 -1.75 10.36
N ASP A 63 10.34 -0.63 11.07
CA ASP A 63 9.36 0.45 10.94
C ASP A 63 9.66 1.24 9.66
N VAL A 64 8.72 1.16 8.72
CA VAL A 64 8.84 1.75 7.38
C VAL A 64 7.90 2.93 7.18
N THR A 65 7.24 3.39 8.25
CA THR A 65 6.19 4.42 8.18
C THR A 65 6.65 5.69 7.47
N ARG A 66 7.85 6.17 7.82
CA ARG A 66 8.42 7.40 7.25
C ARG A 66 8.86 7.22 5.80
N GLU A 67 9.62 6.17 5.51
CA GLU A 67 10.10 5.93 4.14
C GLU A 67 8.94 5.67 3.16
N LEU A 68 7.92 4.93 3.60
CA LEU A 68 6.71 4.69 2.82
C LEU A 68 5.96 5.98 2.54
N SER A 69 5.81 6.86 3.54
CA SER A 69 5.16 8.16 3.31
C SER A 69 5.92 9.03 2.32
N TYR A 70 7.26 9.06 2.39
CA TYR A 70 8.06 9.85 1.45
C TYR A 70 8.01 9.29 0.02
N ALA A 71 7.99 7.96 -0.14
CA ALA A 71 7.77 7.35 -1.44
C ALA A 71 6.40 7.73 -2.02
N ILE A 72 5.37 7.78 -1.17
CA ILE A 72 4.02 8.21 -1.55
C ILE A 72 3.95 9.69 -1.91
N ASP A 73 4.64 10.56 -1.18
CA ASP A 73 4.73 11.98 -1.52
C ASP A 73 5.33 12.17 -2.92
N LYS A 74 6.42 11.46 -3.22
CA LYS A 74 7.04 11.47 -4.56
C LYS A 74 6.10 10.92 -5.63
N PHE A 75 5.43 9.80 -5.37
CA PHE A 75 4.40 9.24 -6.25
C PHE A 75 3.30 10.26 -6.56
N ASN A 76 2.78 10.94 -5.55
CA ASN A 76 1.74 11.96 -5.70
C ASN A 76 2.23 13.19 -6.48
N GLU A 77 3.49 13.58 -6.32
CA GLU A 77 4.09 14.67 -7.09
C GLU A 77 4.24 14.33 -8.57
N GLU A 78 4.67 13.11 -8.89
CA GLU A 78 4.77 12.64 -10.28
C GLU A 78 3.40 12.48 -10.92
N ALA A 79 2.44 11.85 -10.21
CA ALA A 79 1.08 11.70 -10.68
C ALA A 79 0.39 13.04 -11.00
N LYS A 80 0.77 14.13 -10.33
CA LYS A 80 0.28 15.50 -10.64
C LYS A 80 0.88 16.11 -11.90
N LYS A 81 2.08 15.69 -12.30
CA LYS A 81 2.79 16.20 -13.48
C LYS A 81 2.34 15.51 -14.77
N ASP A 82 1.89 14.27 -14.66
CA ASP A 82 1.50 13.42 -15.78
C ASP A 82 0.03 13.61 -16.24
N ILE A 83 -0.68 14.63 -15.72
CA ILE A 83 -2.12 14.82 -15.99
C ILE A 83 -2.34 15.71 -17.23
N GLU A 84 -3.02 15.19 -18.24
CA GLU A 84 -3.59 16.02 -19.31
C GLU A 84 -4.80 16.85 -18.82
N PRO A 85 -5.09 18.03 -19.41
CA PRO A 85 -6.24 18.82 -19.01
C PRO A 85 -7.57 18.04 -19.09
N GLY A 86 -8.16 17.75 -17.94
CA GLY A 86 -9.45 17.05 -17.82
C GLY A 86 -9.37 15.64 -17.23
N GLU A 87 -8.18 15.12 -16.98
CA GLU A 87 -7.99 13.80 -16.35
C GLU A 87 -7.87 13.89 -14.81
N TYR A 88 -8.13 12.75 -14.15
CA TYR A 88 -8.03 12.62 -12.70
C TYR A 88 -6.81 11.75 -12.35
N ALA A 89 -5.85 12.32 -11.61
CA ALA A 89 -4.77 11.51 -11.02
C ALA A 89 -5.25 10.81 -9.76
N MET A 90 -4.94 9.51 -9.66
CA MET A 90 -5.03 8.81 -8.39
C MET A 90 -3.95 9.35 -7.45
N LEU A 91 -4.37 9.94 -6.34
CA LEU A 91 -3.48 10.37 -5.27
C LEU A 91 -3.74 9.54 -4.02
N ILE A 92 -2.67 9.24 -3.29
CA ILE A 92 -2.74 8.58 -1.98
C ILE A 92 -2.72 9.70 -0.92
N PRO A 93 -3.84 9.95 -0.21
CA PRO A 93 -3.97 11.09 0.70
C PRO A 93 -3.38 10.77 2.08
N PHE A 94 -2.12 10.32 2.10
CA PHE A 94 -1.38 10.04 3.32
C PHE A 94 -0.69 11.30 3.80
N ASN A 95 -0.76 11.56 5.10
CA ASN A 95 -0.02 12.65 5.73
C ASN A 95 0.79 12.12 6.90
N TYR A 96 2.11 12.25 6.85
CA TYR A 96 2.99 11.79 7.93
C TYR A 96 3.06 12.82 9.06
N VAL A 97 2.54 12.44 10.23
CA VAL A 97 2.49 13.28 11.43
C VAL A 97 2.83 12.44 12.66
N ASN A 98 3.83 12.89 13.43
CA ASN A 98 4.21 12.28 14.72
C ASN A 98 4.48 10.75 14.65
N GLY A 99 5.17 10.28 13.61
CA GLY A 99 5.50 8.86 13.47
C GLY A 99 4.34 7.98 12.94
N LEU A 100 3.25 8.60 12.48
CA LEU A 100 2.09 7.92 11.93
C LEU A 100 1.75 8.49 10.56
N VAL A 101 1.17 7.67 9.71
CA VAL A 101 0.46 8.09 8.52
C VAL A 101 -1.01 8.33 8.88
N GLU A 102 -1.52 9.52 8.55
CA GLU A 102 -2.92 9.92 8.75
C GLU A 102 -3.68 9.95 7.41
N TYR A 103 -4.88 9.36 7.37
CA TYR A 103 -5.75 9.33 6.18
C TYR A 103 -7.23 9.19 6.57
N SER A 104 -8.16 9.53 5.67
CA SER A 104 -9.59 9.54 5.99
C SER A 104 -10.17 8.13 6.20
N HIS A 105 -11.00 7.97 7.24
CA HIS A 105 -11.74 6.73 7.51
C HIS A 105 -12.74 6.36 6.40
N GLY A 106 -13.27 7.33 5.67
CA GLY A 106 -14.22 7.11 4.58
C GLY A 106 -13.65 6.29 3.42
N CYS A 107 -12.35 6.03 3.43
CA CYS A 107 -11.63 5.33 2.37
C CYS A 107 -11.40 3.84 2.71
N GLY A 108 -11.61 3.38 3.95
CA GLY A 108 -11.26 2.02 4.36
C GLY A 108 -9.78 1.86 4.74
N LEU A 109 -9.43 0.75 5.40
CA LEU A 109 -8.13 0.60 6.09
C LEU A 109 -6.93 0.43 5.15
N SER A 110 -7.09 -0.18 3.98
CA SER A 110 -6.00 -0.50 3.04
C SER A 110 -6.16 0.13 1.65
N HIS A 111 -7.19 0.93 1.44
CA HIS A 111 -7.70 1.23 0.10
C HIS A 111 -6.73 1.93 -0.84
N TYR A 112 -5.75 2.67 -0.31
CA TYR A 112 -4.73 3.36 -1.11
C TYR A 112 -3.43 2.56 -1.30
N LEU A 113 -3.30 1.44 -0.62
CA LEU A 113 -2.15 0.54 -0.70
C LEU A 113 -2.57 -0.80 -1.32
N GLN A 114 -3.33 -0.73 -2.41
CA GLN A 114 -3.67 -1.93 -3.19
C GLN A 114 -2.47 -2.39 -4.02
N GLU A 115 -2.40 -3.68 -4.33
CA GLU A 115 -1.29 -4.28 -5.09
C GLU A 115 -1.06 -3.60 -6.45
N SER A 116 -2.12 -3.12 -7.11
CA SER A 116 -2.03 -2.37 -8.37
C SER A 116 -1.29 -1.03 -8.25
N VAL A 117 -1.15 -0.48 -7.04
CA VAL A 117 -0.41 0.76 -6.75
C VAL A 117 1.05 0.47 -6.41
N PHE A 118 1.37 -0.74 -5.93
CA PHE A 118 2.71 -1.09 -5.45
C PHE A 118 3.76 -1.03 -6.56
N GLU A 119 3.40 -1.40 -7.80
CA GLU A 119 4.34 -1.38 -8.92
C GLU A 119 4.85 0.03 -9.20
N ARG A 120 3.92 0.97 -9.42
CA ARG A 120 4.29 2.35 -9.68
C ARG A 120 4.94 3.00 -8.45
N LEU A 121 4.44 2.71 -7.24
CA LEU A 121 5.03 3.24 -6.01
C LEU A 121 6.47 2.73 -5.80
N ALA A 122 6.74 1.46 -6.08
CA ALA A 122 8.07 0.87 -5.99
C ALA A 122 9.01 1.43 -7.07
N GLU A 123 8.52 1.63 -8.29
CA GLU A 123 9.30 2.24 -9.37
C GLU A 123 9.72 3.68 -9.03
N VAL A 124 8.76 4.51 -8.64
CA VAL A 124 8.98 5.94 -8.31
C VAL A 124 9.80 6.09 -7.03
N GLY A 125 9.54 5.24 -6.05
CA GLY A 125 10.19 5.25 -4.73
C GLY A 125 11.48 4.43 -4.65
N LYS A 126 12.05 3.93 -5.75
CA LYS A 126 13.22 3.01 -5.74
C LYS A 126 14.47 3.54 -5.02
N ASP A 127 14.61 4.85 -4.94
CA ASP A 127 15.67 5.61 -4.27
C ASP A 127 15.34 5.99 -2.82
N ILE A 128 14.12 5.69 -2.37
CA ILE A 128 13.61 5.97 -1.02
C ILE A 128 13.36 4.67 -0.25
N LEU A 129 12.70 3.70 -0.87
CA LEU A 129 12.29 2.45 -0.26
C LEU A 129 13.51 1.54 -0.05
N THR A 130 13.73 1.16 1.20
CA THR A 130 14.80 0.22 1.56
C THR A 130 14.31 -1.23 1.69
N PHE A 131 13.11 -1.52 1.19
CA PHE A 131 12.50 -2.85 1.22
C PHE A 131 11.78 -3.15 -0.12
N PRO A 132 11.65 -4.43 -0.48
CA PRO A 132 11.06 -4.86 -1.74
C PRO A 132 9.53 -4.81 -1.69
N LEU A 133 8.94 -3.61 -1.82
CA LEU A 133 7.49 -3.39 -1.72
C LEU A 133 6.66 -4.30 -2.63
N MET A 134 7.14 -4.59 -3.85
CA MET A 134 6.46 -5.49 -4.80
C MET A 134 6.30 -6.93 -4.30
N GLY A 135 7.11 -7.36 -3.33
CA GLY A 135 7.02 -8.69 -2.71
C GLY A 135 6.15 -8.74 -1.46
N CYS A 136 5.59 -7.60 -1.06
CA CYS A 136 4.86 -7.49 0.18
C CYS A 136 3.40 -7.87 0.02
N THR A 137 2.93 -8.79 0.86
CA THR A 137 1.50 -8.93 1.16
C THR A 137 1.10 -7.88 2.20
N LEU A 138 0.03 -7.12 1.93
CA LEU A 138 -0.47 -6.12 2.88
C LEU A 138 -1.34 -6.79 3.97
N SER A 139 -1.08 -6.45 5.24
CA SER A 139 -1.95 -6.84 6.35
C SER A 139 -2.23 -5.64 7.26
N MET A 140 -3.49 -5.45 7.64
CA MET A 140 -3.90 -4.31 8.48
C MET A 140 -4.46 -4.80 9.81
N TYR A 141 -3.97 -4.22 10.91
CA TYR A 141 -4.41 -4.52 12.26
C TYR A 141 -5.14 -3.31 12.83
N THR A 142 -6.40 -3.49 13.22
CA THR A 142 -7.16 -2.48 13.97
C THR A 142 -6.55 -2.27 15.36
N PRO A 143 -6.90 -1.20 16.09
CA PRO A 143 -6.45 -1.05 17.48
C PRO A 143 -6.83 -2.23 18.38
N ALA A 144 -7.96 -2.88 18.10
CA ALA A 144 -8.39 -4.07 18.81
C ALA A 144 -7.50 -5.29 18.48
N ASP A 145 -7.09 -5.45 17.22
CA ASP A 145 -6.20 -6.53 16.80
C ASP A 145 -4.79 -6.35 17.39
N VAL A 146 -4.27 -5.12 17.41
CA VAL A 146 -2.99 -4.81 18.07
C VAL A 146 -3.04 -5.21 19.56
N LYS A 147 -4.18 -5.00 20.22
CA LYS A 147 -4.36 -5.38 21.62
C LYS A 147 -4.56 -6.88 21.83
N ASN A 148 -5.44 -7.50 21.05
CA ASN A 148 -5.96 -8.84 21.34
C ASN A 148 -5.18 -9.94 20.61
N ILE A 149 -4.58 -9.64 19.46
CA ILE A 149 -3.77 -10.59 18.68
C ILE A 149 -2.29 -10.40 19.01
N LEU A 150 -1.80 -9.15 18.98
CA LEU A 150 -0.38 -8.87 19.25
C LEU A 150 -0.06 -8.66 20.74
N GLY A 151 -1.07 -8.62 21.61
CA GLY A 151 -0.87 -8.42 23.06
C GLY A 151 -0.26 -7.07 23.43
N CYS A 152 -0.30 -6.08 22.53
CA CYS A 152 0.35 -4.78 22.68
C CYS A 152 -0.63 -3.71 23.18
N VAL A 153 -0.17 -2.73 23.96
CA VAL A 153 -1.01 -1.61 24.41
C VAL A 153 -1.44 -0.73 23.22
N GLY A 154 -0.60 -0.63 22.19
CA GLY A 154 -0.86 0.09 20.96
C GLY A 154 0.30 -0.02 19.96
N SER A 155 0.23 0.72 18.86
CA SER A 155 1.23 0.63 17.77
C SER A 155 2.64 1.15 18.13
N PHE A 156 2.76 1.87 19.25
CA PHE A 156 4.04 2.34 19.81
C PHE A 156 4.54 1.51 20.99
N ASP A 157 3.89 0.38 21.30
CA ASP A 157 4.39 -0.52 22.33
C ASP A 157 5.82 -0.97 21.98
N LEU A 158 6.70 -1.01 22.98
CA LEU A 158 8.10 -1.39 22.82
C LEU A 158 8.25 -2.82 22.29
N LYS A 159 7.24 -3.67 22.52
CA LYS A 159 7.24 -5.08 22.07
C LYS A 159 6.62 -5.30 20.69
N ILE A 160 6.13 -4.24 20.03
CA ILE A 160 5.35 -4.38 18.78
C ILE A 160 6.10 -5.15 17.69
N THR A 161 7.40 -4.91 17.55
CA THR A 161 8.25 -5.58 16.56
C THR A 161 8.43 -7.06 16.86
N ASP A 162 8.54 -7.43 18.14
CA ASP A 162 8.69 -8.83 18.54
C ASP A 162 7.38 -9.58 18.38
N ALA A 163 6.25 -8.98 18.77
CA ALA A 163 4.93 -9.53 18.57
C ALA A 163 4.60 -9.75 17.08
N LEU A 164 4.95 -8.79 16.22
CA LEU A 164 4.82 -8.94 14.77
C LEU A 164 5.71 -10.06 14.21
N ARG A 165 6.95 -10.18 14.71
CA ARG A 165 7.85 -11.28 14.32
C ARG A 165 7.25 -12.64 14.69
N GLU A 166 6.76 -12.80 15.92
CA GLU A 166 6.08 -14.01 16.41
C GLU A 166 4.86 -14.36 15.55
N GLN A 167 4.05 -13.37 15.21
CA GLN A 167 2.80 -13.58 14.48
C GLN A 167 3.00 -14.02 13.01
N PHE A 168 4.04 -13.54 12.34
CA PHE A 168 4.20 -13.69 10.89
C PHE A 168 5.36 -14.60 10.47
N LEU A 169 6.41 -14.70 11.28
CA LEU A 169 7.70 -15.23 10.82
C LEU A 169 8.08 -16.58 11.46
N TYR A 170 7.36 -17.01 12.49
CA TYR A 170 7.58 -18.24 13.24
C TYR A 170 6.47 -19.30 13.07
N PHE A 171 5.64 -19.16 12.02
CA PHE A 171 4.71 -20.19 11.56
C PHE A 171 5.20 -20.83 10.25
#